data_AF-A0A662U9L8-F1
#
_entry.id   AF-A0A662U9L8-F1
#
_cell.length_a   1.000
_cell.length_b   1.000
_cell.length_c   1.000
_cell.angle_alpha   90.00
_cell.angle_beta   90.00
_cell.angle_gamma   90.00
#
_symmetry.space_group_name_H-M   'P 1'
#
loop_
_entity.id
_entity.type
_entity.pdbx_description
1 polymer ?
#
loop_
_entity_poly.entity_id
_entity_poly.type
_entity_poly.pdbx_seq_one_letter_code
_entity_poly.pdbx_strand_id
1 'polypeptide(L)'
;MVCDLVKNLVEAVKNLDTQRIIGLLERYTSKKLSTLTIESEESVVTKFISDGKIIGDHRRTARVSELGLVVEPGSELSSGLGLDRYKEQRRPLYLIVSYAFPIDKVQLRVRWGGVPKPFFVALVDEQTEILVSASDDLEQRVSDNLRKCLEG
;
A
#
# COMPACT_ATOMS: atom_id res chain seq x y z
N MET A 1 -11.98 -9.10 0.34
CA MET A 1 -10.71 -9.23 1.10
C MET A 1 -9.65 -8.22 0.68
N VAL A 2 -9.15 -8.23 -0.57
CA VAL A 2 -8.14 -7.23 -0.99
C VAL A 2 -8.69 -5.80 -1.02
N CYS A 3 -9.94 -5.63 -1.47
CA CYS A 3 -10.60 -4.33 -1.46
C CYS A 3 -10.82 -3.81 -0.04
N ASP A 4 -11.23 -4.69 0.88
CA ASP A 4 -11.39 -4.34 2.29
C ASP A 4 -10.06 -3.92 2.90
N LEU A 5 -8.96 -4.61 2.59
CA LEU A 5 -7.63 -4.21 3.04
C LEU A 5 -7.30 -2.80 2.53
N VAL A 6 -7.41 -2.56 1.21
CA VAL A 6 -7.06 -1.26 0.61
C VAL A 6 -7.86 -0.12 1.22
N LYS A 7 -9.19 -0.26 1.32
CA LYS A 7 -10.06 0.76 1.94
C LYS A 7 -9.71 1.01 3.41
N ASN A 8 -9.49 -0.06 4.18
CA ASN A 8 -9.15 0.08 5.59
C ASN A 8 -7.75 0.68 5.82
N LEU A 9 -6.78 0.40 4.92
CA LEU A 9 -5.45 1.01 4.99
C LEU A 9 -5.50 2.51 4.68
N VAL A 10 -6.30 2.91 3.68
CA VAL A 10 -6.56 4.32 3.37
C VAL A 10 -7.08 5.05 4.61
N GLU A 11 -8.08 4.48 5.29
CA GLU A 11 -8.66 5.06 6.50
C GLU A 11 -7.66 5.09 7.67
N ALA A 12 -6.92 4.00 7.89
CA ALA A 12 -5.96 3.90 8.98
C ALA A 12 -4.78 4.88 8.82
N VAL A 13 -4.29 5.07 7.60
CA VAL A 13 -3.23 6.05 7.30
C VAL A 13 -3.73 7.47 7.49
N LYS A 14 -4.98 7.79 7.08
CA LYS A 14 -5.61 9.08 7.34
C LYS A 14 -5.72 9.39 8.83
N ASN A 15 -6.07 8.37 9.63
CA ASN A 15 -6.22 8.49 11.08
C ASN A 15 -4.90 8.35 11.87
N LEU A 16 -3.75 8.24 11.19
CA LEU A 16 -2.43 8.09 11.80
C LEU A 16 -2.32 6.84 12.71
N ASP A 17 -3.16 5.83 12.48
CA ASP A 17 -3.35 4.70 13.40
C ASP A 17 -2.44 3.51 13.03
N THR A 18 -1.24 3.52 13.60
CA THR A 18 -0.25 2.46 13.34
C THR A 18 -0.69 1.10 13.89
N GLN A 19 -1.45 1.06 14.99
CA GLN A 19 -1.92 -0.21 15.57
C GLN A 19 -3.01 -0.84 14.71
N ARG A 20 -3.92 -0.03 14.16
CA ARG A 20 -4.89 -0.50 13.17
C ARG A 20 -4.21 -1.01 11.90
N ILE A 21 -3.16 -0.34 11.42
CA ILE A 21 -2.36 -0.84 10.29
C ILE A 21 -1.78 -2.22 10.62
N ILE A 22 -1.14 -2.40 11.78
CA ILE A 22 -0.58 -3.70 12.20
C ILE A 22 -1.68 -4.77 12.20
N GLY A 23 -2.81 -4.52 12.87
CA GLY A 23 -3.91 -5.48 12.95
C GLY A 23 -4.54 -5.82 11.59
N LEU A 24 -4.58 -4.87 10.66
CA LEU A 24 -5.00 -5.12 9.27
C LEU A 24 -4.03 -6.05 8.55
N LEU A 25 -2.73 -5.78 8.65
CA LEU A 25 -1.69 -6.58 8.02
C LEU A 25 -1.58 -7.98 8.64
N GLU A 26 -1.76 -8.14 9.95
CA GLU A 26 -1.76 -9.44 10.63
C GLU A 26 -2.94 -10.31 10.18
N ARG A 27 -4.15 -9.72 10.12
CA ARG A 27 -5.33 -10.42 9.59
C ARG A 27 -5.12 -10.86 8.16
N TYR A 28 -4.51 -10.00 7.36
CA TYR A 28 -4.31 -10.25 5.95
C TYR A 28 -3.22 -11.28 5.64
N THR A 29 -2.10 -11.20 6.36
CA THR A 29 -1.00 -12.15 6.20
C THR A 29 -1.26 -13.47 6.92
N SER A 30 -2.35 -13.55 7.71
CA SER A 30 -2.65 -14.65 8.63
C SER A 30 -1.46 -14.99 9.54
N LYS A 31 -0.67 -13.96 9.90
CA LYS A 31 0.58 -14.08 10.65
C LYS A 31 0.69 -12.93 11.63
N LYS A 32 1.35 -13.18 12.77
CA LYS A 32 1.77 -12.10 13.66
C LYS A 32 2.94 -11.34 13.06
N LEU A 33 2.95 -10.04 13.24
CA LEU A 33 4.03 -9.18 12.78
C LEU A 33 4.92 -8.77 13.94
N SER A 34 6.23 -8.73 13.68
CA SER A 34 7.16 -8.00 14.52
C SER A 34 7.32 -6.58 13.99
N THR A 35 7.60 -5.63 14.87
CA THR A 35 7.81 -4.23 14.47
C THR A 35 9.15 -3.70 14.96
N LEU A 36 9.72 -2.79 14.19
CA LEU A 36 10.89 -1.99 14.57
C LEU A 36 10.55 -0.53 14.36
N THR A 37 10.48 0.25 15.44
CA THR A 37 10.23 1.69 15.38
C THR A 37 11.53 2.45 15.52
N ILE A 38 11.75 3.39 14.61
CA ILE A 38 12.89 4.31 14.60
C ILE A 38 12.32 5.72 14.73
N GLU A 39 12.74 6.44 15.76
CA GLU A 39 12.28 7.79 16.05
C GLU A 39 13.41 8.80 15.87
N SER A 40 13.03 9.96 15.34
CA SER A 40 13.87 11.14 15.16
C SER A 40 13.04 12.37 15.48
N GLU A 41 13.67 13.54 15.64
CA GLU A 41 12.94 14.79 15.93
C GLU A 41 11.86 15.11 14.89
N GLU A 42 12.09 14.75 13.62
CA GLU A 42 11.20 15.11 12.51
C GLU A 42 10.30 13.96 12.05
N SER A 43 10.57 12.73 12.48
CA SER A 43 9.88 11.56 11.93
C SER A 43 9.88 10.33 12.82
N VAL A 44 8.82 9.55 12.71
CA VAL A 44 8.67 8.20 13.28
C VAL A 44 8.46 7.22 12.14
N VAL A 45 9.29 6.19 12.06
CA VAL A 45 9.19 5.12 11.05
C VAL A 45 9.00 3.78 11.74
N THR A 46 7.86 3.14 11.53
CA THR A 46 7.57 1.78 12.00
C THR A 46 7.73 0.80 10.85
N LYS A 47 8.71 -0.10 10.92
CA LYS A 47 8.89 -1.20 9.96
C LYS A 47 8.06 -2.41 10.39
N PHE A 48 7.39 -3.05 9.43
CA PHE A 48 6.62 -4.28 9.63
C PHE A 48 7.40 -5.48 9.13
N ILE A 49 7.60 -6.48 9.99
CA ILE A 49 8.43 -7.64 9.74
C ILE A 49 7.58 -8.91 9.85
N SER A 50 7.61 -9.74 8.80
CA SER A 50 6.98 -11.06 8.73
C SER A 50 8.01 -12.09 8.28
N ASP A 51 8.14 -13.20 8.99
CA ASP A 51 9.11 -14.27 8.71
C ASP A 51 10.56 -13.75 8.49
N GLY A 52 10.97 -12.77 9.28
CA GLY A 52 12.30 -12.16 9.20
C GLY A 52 12.51 -11.22 8.00
N LYS A 53 11.48 -10.93 7.21
CA LYS A 53 11.50 -9.99 6.08
C LYS A 53 10.70 -8.75 6.37
N ILE A 54 11.20 -7.60 5.92
CA ILE A 54 10.43 -6.35 5.95
C ILE A 54 9.39 -6.41 4.84
N ILE A 55 8.11 -6.36 5.22
CA ILE A 55 6.97 -6.36 4.28
C ILE A 55 6.41 -4.96 4.02
N GLY A 56 6.89 -3.97 4.78
CA GLY A 56 6.50 -2.58 4.61
C GLY A 56 6.95 -1.70 5.76
N ASP A 57 6.62 -0.41 5.66
CA ASP A 57 6.84 0.57 6.71
C ASP A 57 5.78 1.66 6.71
N HIS A 58 5.51 2.19 7.90
CA HIS A 58 4.66 3.36 8.11
C HIS A 58 5.51 4.51 8.64
N ARG A 59 5.66 5.56 7.84
CA ARG A 59 6.38 6.78 8.15
C ARG A 59 5.40 7.89 8.49
N ARG A 60 5.56 8.50 9.65
CA ARG A 60 4.91 9.75 10.03
C ARG A 60 5.92 10.86 10.19
N THR A 61 5.56 12.03 9.69
CA THR A 61 6.25 13.30 9.89
C THR A 61 5.20 14.35 10.26
N ALA A 62 5.61 15.60 10.52
CA ALA A 62 4.67 16.71 10.70
C ALA A 62 3.78 17.00 9.47
N ARG A 63 4.13 16.50 8.28
CA ARG A 63 3.46 16.86 7.01
C ARG A 63 2.87 15.68 6.25
N VAL A 64 3.32 14.46 6.54
CA VAL A 64 2.88 13.27 5.80
C VAL A 64 2.81 12.05 6.71
N SER A 65 1.78 11.25 6.48
CA SER A 65 1.60 9.88 6.96
C SER A 65 1.64 8.96 5.75
N GLU A 66 2.65 8.11 5.63
CA GLU A 66 2.87 7.27 4.45
C GLU A 66 3.10 5.81 4.86
N LEU A 67 2.30 4.92 4.30
CA LEU A 67 2.46 3.47 4.40
C LEU A 67 2.96 2.95 3.06
N GLY A 68 4.13 2.33 3.05
CA GLY A 68 4.63 1.55 1.91
C GLY A 68 4.54 0.05 2.21
N LEU A 69 3.90 -0.72 1.35
CA LEU A 69 3.80 -2.17 1.43
C LEU A 69 4.45 -2.84 0.23
N VAL A 70 5.21 -3.89 0.48
CA VAL A 70 5.73 -4.81 -0.54
C VAL A 70 4.67 -5.86 -0.80
N VAL A 71 4.22 -5.99 -2.04
CA VAL A 71 3.34 -7.08 -2.44
C VAL A 71 4.20 -8.28 -2.83
N GLU A 72 4.28 -9.26 -1.93
CA GLU A 72 5.04 -10.49 -2.20
C GLU A 72 4.31 -11.39 -3.20
N PRO A 73 4.99 -11.95 -4.21
CA PRO A 73 4.40 -12.93 -5.12
C PRO A 73 3.88 -14.17 -4.37
N GLY A 74 2.67 -14.62 -4.69
CA GLY A 74 2.03 -15.76 -4.04
C GLY A 74 1.40 -15.44 -2.68
N SER A 75 1.45 -14.18 -2.22
CA SER A 75 0.61 -13.72 -1.12
C SER A 75 -0.84 -13.55 -1.56
N GLU A 76 -1.78 -13.57 -0.62
CA GLU A 76 -3.18 -13.23 -0.91
C GLU A 76 -3.30 -11.85 -1.57
N LEU A 77 -2.40 -10.89 -1.26
CA LEU A 77 -2.39 -9.52 -1.83
C LEU A 77 -2.05 -9.58 -3.30
N SER A 78 -1.06 -10.39 -3.64
CA SER A 78 -0.73 -10.61 -5.04
C SER A 78 -1.88 -11.26 -5.81
N SER A 79 -2.53 -12.28 -5.25
CA SER A 79 -3.68 -12.92 -5.90
C SER A 79 -4.88 -11.99 -6.04
N GLY A 80 -5.21 -11.22 -5.00
CA GLY A 80 -6.29 -10.23 -5.05
C GLY A 80 -6.05 -9.12 -6.08
N LEU A 81 -4.79 -8.79 -6.36
CA LEU A 81 -4.41 -7.84 -7.42
C LEU A 81 -4.29 -8.48 -8.81
N GLY A 82 -4.49 -9.80 -8.94
CA GLY A 82 -4.40 -10.53 -10.21
C GLY A 82 -2.96 -10.86 -10.64
N LEU A 83 -2.03 -10.93 -9.68
CA LEU A 83 -0.61 -11.22 -9.88
C LEU A 83 -0.29 -12.73 -9.82
N ASP A 84 -1.26 -13.64 -9.99
CA ASP A 84 -1.03 -15.09 -9.85
C ASP A 84 0.03 -15.64 -10.83
N ARG A 85 0.22 -14.98 -11.97
CA ARG A 85 1.24 -15.30 -12.98
C ARG A 85 2.52 -14.46 -12.86
N TYR A 86 2.65 -13.66 -11.81
CA TYR A 86 3.73 -12.68 -11.63
C TYR A 86 5.09 -13.27 -11.27
N LYS A 87 5.19 -14.58 -11.00
CA LYS A 87 6.45 -15.22 -10.59
C LYS A 87 7.63 -14.99 -11.56
N GLU A 88 7.36 -14.55 -12.79
CA GLU A 88 8.36 -14.31 -13.84
C GLU A 88 9.00 -12.91 -13.80
N GLN A 89 8.37 -11.90 -13.19
CA GLN A 89 8.95 -10.56 -13.09
C GLN A 89 9.73 -10.39 -11.77
N ARG A 90 11.01 -9.99 -11.88
CA ARG A 90 11.97 -9.91 -10.76
C ARG A 90 11.85 -8.66 -9.88
N ARG A 91 10.80 -7.85 -10.03
CA ARG A 91 10.69 -6.56 -9.32
C ARG A 91 9.60 -6.63 -8.24
N PRO A 92 9.84 -6.13 -7.02
CA PRO A 92 8.78 -6.01 -6.05
C PRO A 92 7.73 -4.99 -6.53
N LEU A 93 6.44 -5.28 -6.34
CA LEU A 93 5.39 -4.28 -6.47
C LEU A 93 5.24 -3.55 -5.13
N TYR A 94 5.16 -2.24 -5.17
CA TYR A 94 4.89 -1.42 -4.00
C TYR A 94 3.49 -0.84 -4.07
N LEU A 95 2.73 -1.05 -3.00
CA LEU A 95 1.48 -0.35 -2.73
C LEU A 95 1.78 0.73 -1.68
N ILE A 96 1.55 2.00 -2.04
CA ILE A 96 1.91 3.15 -1.22
C ILE A 96 0.65 3.96 -0.93
N VAL A 97 0.32 4.14 0.34
CA VAL A 97 -0.81 4.97 0.80
C VAL A 97 -0.22 6.17 1.54
N SER A 98 -0.47 7.38 1.05
CA SER A 98 0.08 8.60 1.65
C SER A 98 -1.02 9.62 1.90
N TYR A 99 -1.04 10.16 3.11
CA TYR A 99 -1.90 11.26 3.52
C TYR A 99 -1.03 12.46 3.84
N ALA A 100 -1.15 13.52 3.03
CA ALA A 100 -0.36 14.74 3.15
C ALA A 100 -1.19 15.88 3.74
N PHE A 101 -0.65 16.55 4.75
CA PHE A 101 -1.26 17.72 5.37
C PHE A 101 -0.78 18.99 4.65
N PRO A 102 -1.68 19.96 4.34
CA PRO A 102 -3.12 20.03 4.66
C PRO A 102 -4.03 19.60 3.50
N ILE A 103 -3.55 18.83 2.53
CA ILE A 103 -4.25 18.53 1.27
C ILE A 103 -5.56 17.74 1.51
N ASP A 104 -5.70 17.10 2.69
CA ASP A 104 -6.85 16.29 3.17
C ASP A 104 -7.32 15.18 2.19
N LYS A 105 -6.48 14.85 1.21
CA LYS A 105 -6.69 13.72 0.30
C LYS A 105 -5.71 12.59 0.64
N VAL A 106 -6.21 11.36 0.66
CA VAL A 106 -5.34 10.18 0.72
C VAL A 106 -4.96 9.80 -0.70
N GLN A 107 -3.67 9.66 -0.96
CA GLN A 107 -3.17 9.21 -2.25
C GLN A 107 -2.74 7.75 -2.17
N LEU A 108 -3.35 6.88 -2.97
CA LEU A 108 -2.90 5.52 -3.22
C LEU A 108 -2.05 5.50 -4.50
N ARG A 109 -0.84 4.96 -4.43
CA ARG A 109 0.08 4.81 -5.56
C ARG A 109 0.51 3.36 -5.68
N VAL A 110 0.67 2.89 -6.91
CA VAL A 110 1.25 1.58 -7.18
C VAL A 110 2.36 1.71 -8.21
N ARG A 111 3.51 1.10 -7.90
CA ARG A 111 4.71 1.13 -8.76
C ARG A 111 5.58 -0.10 -8.59
N TRP A 112 6.34 -0.43 -9.63
CA TRP A 112 7.40 -1.43 -9.55
C TRP A 112 8.65 -0.89 -8.86
N GLY A 113 9.37 -1.76 -8.15
CA GLY A 113 10.70 -1.47 -7.63
C GLY A 113 11.68 -1.07 -8.73
N GLY A 114 12.51 -0.07 -8.45
CA GLY A 114 13.42 0.52 -9.44
C GLY A 114 12.74 1.42 -10.48
N VAL A 115 11.40 1.57 -10.43
CA VAL A 115 10.65 2.52 -11.29
C VAL A 115 10.13 3.65 -10.40
N PRO A 116 10.52 4.92 -10.65
CA PRO A 116 10.10 6.04 -9.81
C PRO A 116 8.65 6.44 -10.07
N LYS A 117 8.17 6.33 -11.32
CA LYS A 117 6.82 6.73 -11.70
C LYS A 117 5.80 5.63 -11.37
N PRO A 118 4.73 5.93 -10.62
CA PRO A 118 3.63 4.99 -10.43
C PRO A 118 2.82 4.82 -11.71
N PHE A 119 2.41 3.58 -12.01
CA PHE A 119 1.50 3.29 -13.11
C PHE A 119 0.03 3.46 -12.69
N PHE A 120 -0.25 3.47 -11.39
CA PHE A 120 -1.57 3.73 -10.82
C PHE A 120 -1.48 4.80 -9.73
N VAL A 121 -2.34 5.80 -9.81
CA VAL A 121 -2.54 6.81 -8.76
C VAL A 121 -4.02 7.00 -8.54
N ALA A 122 -4.47 6.92 -7.30
CA ALA A 122 -5.81 7.33 -6.90
C ALA A 122 -5.73 8.40 -5.81
N LEU A 123 -6.50 9.46 -5.96
CA LEU A 123 -6.77 10.43 -4.91
C LEU A 123 -8.13 10.05 -4.31
N VAL A 124 -8.11 9.58 -3.07
CA VAL A 124 -9.26 9.05 -2.35
C VAL A 124 -9.75 10.12 -1.37
N ASP A 125 -10.92 10.67 -1.67
CA ASP A 125 -11.73 11.56 -0.85
C ASP A 125 -13.24 11.20 -1.06
N GLU A 126 -14.16 12.17 -1.04
CA GLU A 126 -15.57 11.94 -1.37
C GLU A 126 -15.80 11.51 -2.83
N GLN A 127 -14.95 11.95 -3.76
CA GLN A 127 -14.99 11.61 -5.18
C GLN A 127 -13.62 11.13 -5.62
N THR A 128 -13.44 9.81 -5.62
CA THR A 128 -12.15 9.22 -5.95
C THR A 128 -11.73 9.53 -7.40
N GLU A 129 -10.60 10.21 -7.56
CA GLU A 129 -9.98 10.50 -8.86
C GLU A 129 -8.91 9.45 -9.17
N ILE A 130 -8.98 8.79 -10.33
CA ILE A 130 -8.05 7.70 -10.70
C ILE A 130 -7.31 8.03 -11.99
N LEU A 131 -5.98 7.99 -11.91
CA LEU A 131 -5.06 8.16 -13.02
C LEU A 131 -4.28 6.86 -13.24
N VAL A 132 -4.38 6.32 -14.45
CA VAL A 132 -3.69 5.09 -14.86
C VAL A 132 -2.75 5.39 -16.02
N SER A 133 -1.50 4.95 -15.90
CA SER A 133 -0.47 5.02 -16.93
C SER A 133 0.20 3.66 -17.15
N ALA A 134 -0.60 2.60 -17.04
CA ALA A 134 -0.18 1.23 -17.32
C ALA A 134 0.40 1.11 -18.74
N SER A 135 1.51 0.38 -18.83
CA SER A 135 2.30 0.17 -20.04
C SER A 135 2.24 -1.26 -20.55
N ASP A 136 1.73 -2.20 -19.74
CA ASP A 136 1.53 -3.60 -20.09
C ASP A 136 0.22 -4.16 -19.51
N ASP A 137 -0.17 -5.35 -19.95
CA ASP A 137 -1.41 -6.04 -19.55
C ASP A 137 -1.48 -6.31 -18.03
N LEU A 138 -0.33 -6.43 -17.39
CA LEU A 138 -0.24 -6.74 -15.97
C LEU A 138 -0.52 -5.47 -15.14
N GLU A 139 0.14 -4.36 -15.46
CA GLU A 139 -0.13 -3.06 -14.86
C GLU A 139 -1.58 -2.66 -15.06
N GLN A 140 -2.16 -2.94 -16.24
CA GLN A 140 -3.57 -2.67 -16.52
C GLN A 140 -4.47 -3.52 -15.62
N ARG A 141 -4.19 -4.82 -15.48
CA ARG A 141 -4.98 -5.72 -14.62
C ARG A 141 -4.95 -5.31 -13.15
N VAL A 142 -3.78 -4.97 -12.62
CA VAL A 142 -3.63 -4.47 -11.24
C VAL A 142 -4.45 -3.19 -11.08
N SER A 143 -4.36 -2.28 -12.05
CA SER A 143 -5.09 -1.02 -12.05
C SER A 143 -6.60 -1.21 -12.07
N ASP A 144 -7.11 -2.14 -12.89
CA ASP A 144 -8.54 -2.42 -12.99
C ASP A 144 -9.10 -3.05 -11.71
N ASN A 145 -8.34 -3.95 -11.06
CA ASN A 145 -8.74 -4.54 -9.79
C ASN A 145 -8.77 -3.50 -8.67
N LEU A 146 -7.77 -2.62 -8.60
CA LEU A 146 -7.74 -1.53 -7.62
C LEU A 146 -8.85 -0.51 -7.85
N ARG A 147 -9.12 -0.16 -9.11
CA ARG A 147 -10.23 0.72 -9.47
C ARG A 147 -11.56 0.17 -8.94
N LYS A 148 -11.86 -1.10 -9.23
CA LYS A 148 -13.07 -1.77 -8.72
C LYS A 148 -13.14 -1.75 -7.20
N CYS A 149 -12.01 -1.91 -6.51
CA CYS A 149 -11.96 -1.86 -5.05
C CYS A 149 -12.20 -0.47 -4.46
N LEU A 150 -11.92 0.60 -5.19
CA LEU A 150 -12.11 1.98 -4.71
C LEU A 150 -13.49 2.53 -5.08
N GLU A 151 -14.01 2.16 -6.25
CA GLU A 151 -15.29 2.67 -6.77
C GLU A 151 -16.52 1.90 -6.26
N GLY A 152 -16.38 0.63 -5.89
CA GLY A 152 -17.46 -0.18 -5.31
C GLY A 152 -17.25 -0.40 -3.83
#